data_AF-A0AAU3HQN9-F1
#
_entry.id   AF-A0AAU3HQN9-F1
#
_cell.length_a   1.000
_cell.length_b   1.000
_cell.length_c   1.000
_cell.angle_alpha   90.00
_cell.angle_beta   90.00
_cell.angle_gamma   90.00
#
_symmetry.space_group_name_H-M   'P 1'
#
loop_
_entity.id
_entity.type
_entity.pdbx_description
1 polymer ?
#
loop_
_entity_poly.entity_id
_entity_poly.type
_entity_poly.pdbx_seq_one_letter_code
_entity_poly.pdbx_strand_id
1 'polypeptide(L)'
;MRRSPLLLTGAAACAVLHAVGVLAAHPVWRGAEVLSLALLLAYALARGLPTPRWPVPVALAVLLVDAVRTMPAAPGTQEFGWTVYGRIEHVDVTAGFEAALTACGAALAATVLLLVGWRARVTRGPVVAAALVAVPLLGYALVRVVELRRDLLAEQRSRPGGPDVADAVGALVLAVLPALALALTALALAVLLVGRGRRLAAAGAVLLSLVAWPLIDTSIDAVRLPVPTFTEAGVLYAVTPTATLPQPVPALAVLVELTAYLLLVAGLAGAGRGAPAAPAPAAGPG
;
A
#
# COMPACT_ATOMS: atom_id res chain seq x y z
N MET A 1 9.62 -24.13 21.44
CA MET A 1 9.87 -24.31 19.99
C MET A 1 10.45 -23.03 19.38
N ARG A 2 11.64 -23.09 18.76
CA ARG A 2 12.41 -21.94 18.22
C ARG A 2 12.15 -21.64 16.73
N ARG A 3 10.96 -21.97 16.19
CA ARG A 3 10.67 -21.81 14.75
C ARG A 3 10.19 -20.41 14.35
N SER A 4 9.68 -19.62 15.30
CA SER A 4 9.19 -18.26 15.02
C SER A 4 10.23 -17.32 14.37
N PRO A 5 11.50 -17.23 14.80
CA PRO A 5 12.48 -16.39 14.10
C PRO A 5 12.71 -16.84 12.66
N LEU A 6 12.69 -18.15 12.40
CA LEU A 6 12.89 -18.70 11.04
C LEU A 6 11.75 -18.30 10.09
N LEU A 7 10.50 -18.28 10.57
CA LEU A 7 9.35 -17.83 9.78
C LEU A 7 9.47 -16.35 9.40
N LEU A 8 9.87 -15.50 10.36
CA LEU A 8 10.04 -14.06 10.10
C LEU A 8 11.21 -13.78 9.16
N THR A 9 12.34 -14.47 9.32
CA THR A 9 13.48 -14.33 8.40
C THR A 9 13.13 -14.85 7.01
N GLY A 10 12.36 -15.95 6.92
CA GLY A 10 11.86 -16.47 5.64
C GLY A 10 10.93 -15.46 4.95
N ALA A 11 10.00 -14.86 5.69
CA ALA A 11 9.13 -13.82 5.15
C ALA A 11 9.93 -12.61 4.65
N ALA A 12 10.91 -12.13 5.42
CA ALA A 12 11.78 -11.03 5.01
C ALA A 12 12.60 -11.37 3.75
N ALA A 13 13.15 -12.58 3.66
CA ALA A 13 13.85 -13.03 2.46
C ALA A 13 12.92 -13.06 1.24
N CYS A 14 11.71 -13.62 1.39
CA CYS A 14 10.72 -13.65 0.31
C CYS A 14 10.31 -12.24 -0.13
N ALA A 15 10.17 -11.30 0.81
CA ALA A 15 9.88 -9.90 0.49
C ALA A 15 10.98 -9.25 -0.36
N VAL A 16 12.25 -9.47 -0.01
CA VAL A 16 13.40 -8.98 -0.79
C VAL A 16 13.43 -9.62 -2.17
N LEU A 17 13.24 -10.94 -2.25
CA LEU A 17 13.19 -11.66 -3.53
C LEU A 17 12.07 -11.15 -4.44
N HIS A 18 10.91 -10.84 -3.86
CA HIS A 18 9.80 -10.24 -4.61
C HIS A 18 10.17 -8.85 -5.14
N ALA A 19 10.71 -7.96 -4.30
CA ALA A 19 11.15 -6.63 -4.71
C ALA A 19 12.23 -6.66 -5.79
N VAL A 20 13.19 -7.60 -5.70
CA VAL A 20 14.20 -7.83 -6.76
C VAL A 20 13.55 -8.33 -8.05
N GLY A 21 12.57 -9.22 -7.94
CA GLY A 21 11.79 -9.69 -9.09
C GLY A 21 11.04 -8.56 -9.79
N VAL A 22 10.42 -7.65 -9.04
CA VAL A 22 9.77 -6.44 -9.56
C VAL A 22 10.80 -5.53 -10.22
N LEU A 23 11.94 -5.29 -9.56
CA LEU A 23 13.02 -4.47 -10.10
C LEU A 23 13.51 -5.00 -11.45
N ALA A 24 13.60 -6.33 -11.61
CA ALA A 24 14.05 -7.00 -12.83
C ALA A 24 12.91 -7.30 -13.83
N ALA A 25 11.69 -6.82 -13.59
CA ALA A 25 10.51 -7.09 -14.41
C ALA A 25 10.24 -8.59 -14.65
N HIS A 26 10.55 -9.45 -13.67
CA HIS A 26 10.35 -10.89 -13.75
C HIS A 26 9.12 -11.33 -12.91
N PRO A 27 7.95 -11.56 -13.55
CA PRO A 27 6.69 -11.80 -12.84
C PRO A 27 6.64 -13.12 -12.06
N VAL A 28 7.52 -14.08 -12.35
CA VAL A 28 7.62 -15.39 -11.67
C VAL A 28 7.90 -15.24 -10.17
N TRP A 29 8.49 -14.11 -9.77
CA TRP A 29 8.84 -13.81 -8.38
C TRP A 29 7.64 -13.29 -7.56
N ARG A 30 6.44 -13.21 -8.14
CA ARG A 30 5.22 -12.89 -7.39
C ARG A 30 4.80 -14.00 -6.43
N GLY A 31 5.22 -15.24 -6.67
CA GLY A 31 5.08 -16.32 -5.68
C GLY A 31 5.81 -16.02 -4.35
N ALA A 32 6.85 -15.18 -4.38
CA ALA A 32 7.55 -14.78 -3.17
C ALA A 32 6.72 -13.80 -2.30
N GLU A 33 5.87 -12.97 -2.89
CA GLU A 33 4.92 -12.14 -2.15
C GLU A 33 3.92 -13.01 -1.37
N VAL A 34 3.27 -13.95 -2.08
CA VAL A 34 2.33 -14.91 -1.50
C VAL A 34 2.98 -15.71 -0.37
N LEU A 35 4.20 -16.21 -0.61
CA LEU A 35 4.94 -16.95 0.40
C LEU A 35 5.32 -16.08 1.60
N SER A 36 5.71 -14.82 1.38
CA SER A 36 6.00 -13.86 2.45
C SER A 36 4.78 -13.67 3.37
N LEU A 37 3.61 -13.40 2.78
CA LEU A 37 2.35 -13.22 3.51
C LEU A 37 1.92 -14.49 4.23
N ALA A 38 2.07 -15.66 3.60
CA ALA A 38 1.78 -16.96 4.22
C ALA A 38 2.69 -17.24 5.42
N LEU A 39 3.99 -16.92 5.31
CA LEU A 39 4.96 -17.05 6.40
C LEU A 39 4.66 -16.08 7.55
N LEU A 40 4.23 -14.85 7.25
CA LEU A 40 3.75 -13.89 8.25
C LEU A 40 2.50 -14.39 8.97
N LEU A 41 1.55 -14.98 8.24
CA LEU A 41 0.34 -15.56 8.80
C LEU A 41 0.69 -16.73 9.73
N ALA A 42 1.53 -17.66 9.27
CA ALA A 42 2.02 -18.77 10.07
C ALA A 42 2.76 -18.29 11.33
N TYR A 43 3.58 -17.23 11.19
CA TYR A 43 4.27 -16.61 12.32
C TYR A 43 3.29 -16.03 13.35
N ALA A 44 2.28 -15.30 12.90
CA ALA A 44 1.26 -14.68 13.75
C ALA A 44 0.46 -15.74 14.53
N LEU A 45 0.07 -16.83 13.87
CA LEU A 45 -0.62 -17.96 14.49
C LEU A 45 0.29 -18.70 15.50
N ALA A 46 1.55 -18.95 15.14
CA ALA A 46 2.49 -19.69 15.98
C ALA A 46 2.93 -18.94 17.25
N ARG A 47 2.93 -17.59 17.23
CA ARG A 47 3.36 -16.78 18.37
C ARG A 47 2.31 -16.63 19.47
N GLY A 48 1.03 -16.84 19.15
CA GLY A 48 -0.08 -16.52 20.04
C GLY A 48 -0.20 -15.01 20.25
N LEU A 49 -1.20 -14.39 19.64
CA LEU A 49 -1.36 -12.94 19.73
C LEU A 49 -2.00 -12.52 21.06
N PRO A 50 -1.64 -11.34 21.61
CA PRO A 50 -2.36 -10.77 22.73
C PRO A 50 -3.81 -10.50 22.32
N THR A 51 -4.75 -10.56 23.26
CA THR A 51 -6.15 -10.24 22.97
C THR A 51 -6.29 -8.79 22.47
N PRO A 52 -7.11 -8.56 21.44
CA PRO A 52 -7.81 -9.53 20.58
C PRO A 52 -6.89 -10.29 19.62
N ARG A 53 -7.10 -11.61 19.54
CA ARG A 53 -6.18 -12.57 18.91
C ARG A 53 -6.34 -12.70 17.38
N TRP A 54 -7.49 -12.29 16.85
CA TRP A 54 -7.90 -12.51 15.45
C TRP A 54 -7.70 -11.36 14.46
N PRO A 55 -7.52 -10.07 14.85
CA PRO A 55 -7.35 -9.01 13.86
C PRO A 55 -6.12 -9.21 12.95
N VAL A 56 -4.96 -9.62 13.49
CA VAL A 56 -3.76 -9.85 12.65
C VAL A 56 -3.97 -11.01 11.66
N PRO A 57 -4.39 -12.22 12.09
CA PRO A 57 -4.53 -13.33 11.15
C PRO A 57 -5.60 -13.07 10.09
N VAL A 58 -6.70 -12.39 10.44
CA VAL A 58 -7.75 -12.03 9.46
C VAL A 58 -7.22 -11.01 8.47
N ALA A 59 -6.53 -9.96 8.92
CA ALA A 59 -5.92 -8.97 8.02
C ALA A 59 -4.89 -9.61 7.06
N LEU A 60 -4.04 -10.51 7.56
CA LEU A 60 -3.08 -11.24 6.72
C LEU A 60 -3.76 -12.20 5.75
N ALA A 61 -4.87 -12.82 6.13
CA ALA A 61 -5.64 -13.67 5.23
C ALA A 61 -6.25 -12.86 4.08
N VAL A 62 -6.75 -11.65 4.34
CA VAL A 62 -7.24 -10.74 3.29
C VAL A 62 -6.12 -10.39 2.30
N LEU A 63 -4.94 -9.98 2.80
CA LEU A 63 -3.78 -9.68 1.97
C LEU A 63 -3.32 -10.91 1.16
N LEU A 64 -3.29 -12.09 1.78
CA LEU A 64 -2.88 -13.32 1.12
C LEU A 64 -3.85 -13.72 0.00
N VAL A 65 -5.16 -13.63 0.23
CA VAL A 65 -6.19 -13.91 -0.79
C VAL A 65 -6.05 -12.96 -1.96
N ASP A 66 -5.81 -11.68 -1.69
CA ASP A 66 -5.59 -10.68 -2.72
C ASP A 66 -4.32 -10.94 -3.55
N ALA A 67 -3.20 -11.22 -2.89
CA ALA A 67 -1.94 -11.57 -3.55
C ALA A 67 -2.08 -12.81 -4.45
N VAL A 68 -2.86 -13.81 -4.02
CA VAL A 68 -3.15 -15.01 -4.82
C VAL A 68 -4.03 -14.66 -6.02
N ARG A 69 -5.08 -13.85 -5.83
CA ARG A 69 -6.00 -13.44 -6.92
C ARG A 69 -5.32 -12.61 -7.98
N THR A 70 -4.39 -11.74 -7.58
CA THR A 70 -3.70 -10.82 -8.49
C THR A 70 -2.45 -11.45 -9.13
N MET A 71 -2.11 -12.69 -8.76
CA MET A 71 -0.99 -13.43 -9.34
C MET A 71 -1.18 -13.62 -10.87
N PRO A 72 -0.21 -13.23 -11.72
CA PRO A 72 -0.36 -13.37 -13.16
C PRO A 72 -0.46 -14.85 -13.52
N ALA A 73 -1.23 -15.15 -14.57
CA ALA A 73 -1.26 -16.46 -15.18
C ALA A 73 0.16 -16.87 -15.66
N ALA A 74 0.39 -18.18 -15.81
CA ALA A 74 1.70 -18.73 -16.13
C ALA A 74 2.37 -18.01 -17.33
N PRO A 75 3.71 -17.83 -17.32
CA PRO A 75 4.43 -17.17 -18.40
C PRO A 75 4.08 -17.76 -19.76
N GLY A 76 3.74 -16.90 -20.74
CA GLY A 76 3.39 -17.30 -22.10
C GLY A 76 1.88 -17.30 -22.42
N THR A 77 1.02 -16.93 -21.47
CA THR A 77 -0.44 -16.84 -21.68
C THR A 77 -0.96 -15.42 -21.89
N GLN A 78 -0.10 -14.40 -21.83
CA GLN A 78 -0.49 -13.01 -22.07
C GLN A 78 -0.04 -12.56 -23.46
N GLU A 79 -1.01 -12.23 -24.31
CA GLU A 79 -0.77 -11.43 -25.51
C GLU A 79 -0.35 -10.03 -25.06
N PHE A 80 0.87 -9.62 -25.42
CA PHE A 80 1.32 -8.25 -25.24
C PHE A 80 0.57 -7.34 -26.22
N GLY A 81 -0.61 -6.89 -25.80
CA GLY A 81 -1.37 -5.88 -26.52
C GLY A 81 -0.69 -4.53 -26.39
N TRP A 82 -0.24 -3.96 -27.51
CA TRP A 82 0.10 -2.54 -27.56
C TRP A 82 -1.18 -1.74 -27.33
N THR A 83 -1.28 -1.04 -26.21
CA THR A 83 -2.35 -0.06 -26.00
C THR A 83 -2.02 1.20 -26.81
N VAL A 84 -2.54 1.27 -28.03
CA VAL A 84 -2.57 2.53 -28.79
C VAL A 84 -3.65 3.40 -28.16
N TYR A 85 -3.25 4.47 -27.48
CA TYR A 85 -4.19 5.45 -26.95
C TYR A 85 -4.82 6.22 -28.12
N GLY A 86 -6.05 5.85 -28.47
CA GLY A 86 -6.90 6.61 -29.39
C GLY A 86 -7.36 7.93 -28.78
N ARG A 87 -8.05 8.75 -29.58
CA ARG A 87 -8.68 9.99 -29.11
C ARG A 87 -9.65 9.66 -27.96
N ILE A 88 -9.46 10.29 -26.80
CA ILE A 88 -10.36 10.15 -25.66
C ILE A 88 -11.58 11.05 -25.91
N GLU A 89 -12.69 10.43 -26.29
CA GLU A 89 -13.96 11.12 -26.50
C GLU A 89 -14.78 11.24 -25.21
N HIS A 90 -14.54 10.34 -24.25
CA HIS A 90 -15.24 10.29 -22.96
C HIS A 90 -14.27 9.86 -21.85
N VAL A 91 -14.39 10.45 -20.66
CA VAL A 91 -13.65 10.05 -19.46
C VAL A 91 -14.45 8.97 -18.73
N ASP A 92 -13.84 7.81 -18.53
CA ASP A 92 -14.38 6.81 -17.60
C ASP A 92 -14.11 7.26 -16.17
N VAL A 93 -15.14 7.84 -15.55
CA VAL A 93 -15.08 8.39 -14.20
C VAL A 93 -14.80 7.31 -13.14
N THR A 94 -15.12 6.05 -13.43
CA THR A 94 -15.00 4.93 -12.49
C THR A 94 -13.70 4.15 -12.63
N ALA A 95 -13.08 4.12 -13.82
CA ALA A 95 -11.87 3.33 -14.08
C ALA A 95 -10.72 3.63 -13.11
N GLY A 96 -10.46 4.91 -12.81
CA GLY A 96 -9.41 5.30 -11.88
C GLY A 96 -9.69 4.85 -10.43
N PHE A 97 -10.96 4.90 -10.01
CA PHE A 97 -11.38 4.43 -8.69
C PHE A 97 -11.30 2.91 -8.57
N GLU A 98 -11.72 2.17 -9.60
CA GLU A 98 -11.60 0.71 -9.64
C GLU A 98 -10.14 0.28 -9.66
N ALA A 99 -9.27 0.96 -10.43
CA ALA A 99 -7.83 0.71 -10.43
C ALA A 99 -7.22 0.97 -9.05
N ALA A 100 -7.57 2.08 -8.41
CA ALA A 100 -7.11 2.44 -7.07
C ALA A 100 -7.56 1.41 -6.01
N LEU A 101 -8.82 1.00 -6.04
CA LEU A 101 -9.34 -0.07 -5.16
C LEU A 101 -8.67 -1.42 -5.44
N THR A 102 -8.43 -1.74 -6.71
CA THR A 102 -7.71 -2.97 -7.07
C THR A 102 -6.29 -2.93 -6.53
N ALA A 103 -5.63 -1.77 -6.54
CA ALA A 103 -4.26 -1.61 -6.08
C ALA A 103 -4.11 -1.59 -4.55
N CYS A 104 -5.06 -1.00 -3.82
CA CYS A 104 -4.89 -0.74 -2.38
C CYS A 104 -6.02 -1.28 -1.49
N GLY A 105 -7.04 -1.92 -2.07
CA GLY A 105 -8.25 -2.35 -1.36
C GLY A 105 -7.97 -3.37 -0.27
N ALA A 106 -7.07 -4.34 -0.53
CA ALA A 106 -6.69 -5.33 0.47
C ALA A 106 -5.91 -4.71 1.65
N ALA A 107 -4.96 -3.82 1.37
CA ALA A 107 -4.24 -3.05 2.38
C ALA A 107 -5.17 -2.16 3.21
N LEU A 108 -6.14 -1.51 2.56
CA LEU A 108 -7.16 -0.70 3.22
C LEU A 108 -8.06 -1.57 4.13
N ALA A 109 -8.57 -2.69 3.62
CA ALA A 109 -9.37 -3.62 4.42
C ALA A 109 -8.58 -4.16 5.62
N ALA A 110 -7.32 -4.56 5.42
CA ALA A 110 -6.43 -5.01 6.48
C ALA A 110 -6.24 -3.93 7.55
N THR A 111 -5.90 -2.70 7.18
CA THR A 111 -5.73 -1.60 8.15
C THR A 111 -7.00 -1.28 8.92
N VAL A 112 -8.15 -1.27 8.25
CA VAL A 112 -9.47 -1.07 8.89
C VAL A 112 -9.77 -2.20 9.89
N LEU A 113 -9.54 -3.47 9.53
CA LEU A 113 -9.72 -4.61 10.42
C LEU A 113 -8.85 -4.51 11.68
N LEU A 114 -7.58 -4.11 11.51
CA LEU A 114 -6.66 -3.88 12.62
C LEU A 114 -7.14 -2.71 13.50
N LEU A 115 -7.57 -1.60 12.91
CA LEU A 115 -8.07 -0.43 13.63
C LEU A 115 -9.34 -0.75 14.43
N VAL A 116 -10.29 -1.46 13.83
CA VAL A 116 -11.53 -1.92 14.48
C VAL A 116 -11.22 -2.94 15.57
N GLY A 117 -10.27 -3.84 15.31
CA GLY A 117 -9.83 -4.86 16.27
C GLY A 117 -9.24 -4.26 17.54
N TRP A 118 -8.47 -3.17 17.46
CA TRP A 118 -7.81 -2.57 18.64
C TRP A 118 -8.40 -1.25 19.11
N ARG A 119 -9.68 -0.95 18.83
CA ARG A 119 -10.35 0.27 19.32
C ARG A 119 -9.99 0.60 20.77
N ALA A 120 -9.45 1.80 21.01
CA ALA A 120 -9.14 2.31 22.34
C ALA A 120 -9.02 3.82 22.36
N ARG A 121 -8.96 4.38 23.57
CA ARG A 121 -8.69 5.80 23.79
C ARG A 121 -7.26 6.13 23.39
N VAL A 122 -7.11 7.24 22.68
CA VAL A 122 -5.86 7.72 22.12
C VAL A 122 -5.42 8.97 22.90
N THR A 123 -4.11 9.12 23.11
CA THR A 123 -3.53 10.31 23.74
C THR A 123 -3.32 11.44 22.71
N ARG A 124 -3.39 12.70 23.15
CA ARG A 124 -3.32 13.87 22.25
C ARG A 124 -1.99 13.99 21.48
N GLY A 125 -0.87 13.62 22.09
CA GLY A 125 0.47 13.76 21.51
C GLY A 125 0.64 13.07 20.14
N PRO A 126 0.44 11.75 20.02
CA PRO A 126 0.61 11.05 18.74
C PRO A 126 -0.41 11.49 17.68
N VAL A 127 -1.58 12.01 18.06
CA VAL A 127 -2.55 12.59 17.12
C VAL A 127 -1.97 13.83 16.42
N VAL A 128 -1.28 14.70 17.16
CA VAL A 128 -0.65 15.89 16.58
C VAL A 128 0.44 15.50 15.58
N ALA A 129 1.28 14.52 15.92
CA ALA A 129 2.30 14.01 15.01
C ALA A 129 1.71 13.41 13.73
N ALA A 130 0.63 12.63 13.84
CA ALA A 130 -0.06 12.08 12.67
C ALA A 130 -0.74 13.17 11.83
N ALA A 131 -1.30 14.20 12.45
CA ALA A 131 -1.84 15.35 11.73
C ALA A 131 -0.74 16.05 10.90
N LEU A 132 0.46 16.24 11.47
CA LEU A 132 1.60 16.80 10.75
C LEU A 132 2.04 15.95 9.55
N VAL A 133 1.93 14.62 9.64
CA VAL A 133 2.22 13.70 8.51
C VAL A 133 1.07 13.67 7.50
N ALA A 134 -0.19 13.84 7.93
CA ALA A 134 -1.33 13.88 7.03
C ALA A 134 -1.35 15.14 6.13
N VAL A 135 -0.82 16.26 6.64
CA VAL A 135 -0.74 17.53 5.90
C VAL A 135 -0.01 17.39 4.55
N PRO A 136 1.24 16.88 4.47
CA PRO A 136 1.94 16.73 3.18
C PRO A 136 1.27 15.71 2.26
N LEU A 137 0.62 14.66 2.79
CA LEU A 137 -0.11 13.68 1.99
C LEU A 137 -1.34 14.31 1.31
N LEU A 138 -2.15 15.04 2.08
CA LEU A 138 -3.30 15.79 1.55
C LEU A 138 -2.83 16.91 0.61
N GLY A 139 -1.78 17.63 0.98
CA GLY A 139 -1.17 18.66 0.16
C GLY A 139 -0.70 18.12 -1.19
N TYR A 140 -0.04 16.97 -1.21
CA TYR A 140 0.39 16.32 -2.45
C TYR A 140 -0.79 15.97 -3.35
N ALA A 141 -1.79 15.27 -2.81
CA ALA A 141 -2.99 14.91 -3.56
C ALA A 141 -3.68 16.15 -4.17
N LEU A 142 -3.81 17.23 -3.39
CA LEU A 142 -4.38 18.49 -3.87
C LEU A 142 -3.53 19.14 -4.97
N VAL A 143 -2.19 19.18 -4.81
CA VAL A 143 -1.29 19.73 -5.82
C VAL A 143 -1.42 18.97 -7.13
N ARG A 144 -1.41 17.62 -7.10
CA ARG A 144 -1.55 16.79 -8.30
C ARG A 144 -2.88 17.02 -9.01
N VAL A 145 -3.99 17.07 -8.26
CA VAL A 145 -5.31 17.37 -8.84
C VAL A 145 -5.36 18.78 -9.45
N VAL A 146 -4.75 19.78 -8.80
CA VAL A 146 -4.72 21.16 -9.28
C VAL A 146 -3.84 21.33 -10.51
N GLU A 147 -2.67 20.70 -10.56
CA GLU A 147 -1.77 20.68 -11.73
C GLU A 147 -2.52 20.11 -12.94
N LEU A 148 -3.10 18.91 -12.79
CA LEU A 148 -3.85 18.28 -13.87
C LEU A 148 -5.07 19.08 -14.31
N ARG A 149 -5.80 19.70 -13.36
CA ARG A 149 -6.89 20.61 -13.70
C ARG A 149 -6.40 21.79 -14.54
N ARG A 150 -5.23 22.36 -14.23
CA ARG A 150 -4.66 23.48 -15.01
C ARG A 150 -4.29 23.02 -16.42
N ASP A 151 -3.72 21.84 -16.56
CA ASP A 151 -3.36 21.26 -17.85
C ASP A 151 -4.60 21.00 -18.71
N LEU A 152 -5.66 20.42 -18.11
CA LEU A 152 -6.94 20.21 -18.77
C LEU A 152 -7.60 21.52 -19.23
N LEU A 153 -7.54 22.57 -18.41
CA LEU A 153 -8.06 23.90 -18.78
C LEU A 153 -7.24 24.55 -19.90
N ALA A 154 -5.92 24.36 -19.92
CA ALA A 154 -5.07 24.85 -21.01
C ALA A 154 -5.37 24.13 -22.33
N GLU A 155 -5.61 22.81 -22.27
CA GLU A 155 -6.00 22.00 -23.43
C GLU A 155 -7.39 22.41 -23.95
N GLN A 156 -8.38 22.60 -23.07
CA GLN A 156 -9.74 23.02 -23.46
C GLN A 156 -9.74 24.37 -24.19
N ARG A 157 -8.89 25.32 -23.79
CA ARG A 157 -8.73 26.60 -24.50
C ARG A 157 -8.14 26.43 -25.89
N SER A 158 -7.24 25.48 -26.05
CA SER A 158 -6.55 25.21 -27.31
C SER A 158 -7.39 24.36 -28.27
N ARG A 159 -8.30 23.54 -27.72
CA ARG A 159 -9.18 22.62 -28.47
C ARG A 159 -10.60 22.59 -27.86
N PRO A 160 -11.48 23.52 -28.26
CA PRO A 160 -12.88 23.52 -27.83
C PRO A 160 -13.60 22.30 -28.44
N GLY A 161 -13.76 21.24 -27.64
CA GLY A 161 -14.33 19.95 -28.06
C GLY A 161 -13.74 18.71 -27.37
N GLY A 162 -12.76 18.89 -26.48
CA GLY A 162 -12.26 17.82 -25.59
C GLY A 162 -13.24 17.42 -24.47
N PRO A 163 -12.89 16.41 -23.65
CA PRO A 163 -13.73 15.94 -22.54
C PRO A 163 -14.04 17.07 -21.54
N ASP A 164 -15.22 16.99 -20.91
CA ASP A 164 -15.61 17.97 -19.89
C ASP A 164 -14.60 17.96 -18.73
N VAL A 165 -14.05 19.14 -18.43
CA VAL A 165 -13.09 19.33 -17.34
C VAL A 165 -13.73 19.00 -15.99
N ALA A 166 -15.04 19.22 -15.84
CA ALA A 166 -15.75 18.85 -14.62
C ALA A 166 -15.72 17.33 -14.38
N ASP A 167 -16.02 16.54 -15.41
CA ASP A 167 -16.01 15.07 -15.35
C ASP A 167 -14.61 14.53 -15.14
N ALA A 168 -13.60 15.08 -15.82
CA ALA A 168 -12.21 14.71 -15.65
C ALA A 168 -11.68 14.99 -14.23
N VAL A 169 -12.02 16.15 -13.65
CA VAL A 169 -11.67 16.47 -12.27
C VAL A 169 -12.42 15.56 -11.28
N GLY A 170 -13.68 15.24 -11.54
CA GLY A 170 -14.44 14.27 -10.75
C GLY A 170 -13.79 12.89 -10.73
N ALA A 171 -13.37 12.40 -11.90
CA ALA A 171 -12.65 11.13 -12.06
C ALA A 171 -11.32 11.12 -11.29
N LEU A 172 -10.56 12.22 -11.36
CA LEU A 172 -9.30 12.35 -10.63
C LEU A 172 -9.49 12.34 -9.11
N VAL A 173 -10.48 13.10 -8.62
CA VAL A 173 -10.80 13.10 -7.19
C VAL A 173 -11.18 11.70 -6.75
N LEU A 174 -12.05 11.01 -7.50
CA LEU A 174 -12.46 9.64 -7.19
C LEU A 174 -11.27 8.66 -7.20
N ALA A 175 -10.38 8.75 -8.20
CA ALA A 175 -9.21 7.89 -8.30
C ALA A 175 -8.26 7.99 -7.10
N VAL A 176 -8.14 9.19 -6.51
CA VAL A 176 -7.21 9.45 -5.40
C VAL A 176 -7.79 9.03 -4.04
N LEU A 177 -9.11 8.89 -3.91
CA LEU A 177 -9.78 8.59 -2.65
C LEU A 177 -9.31 7.29 -1.96
N PRO A 178 -9.17 6.14 -2.63
CA PRO A 178 -8.77 4.90 -1.96
C PRO A 178 -7.37 4.98 -1.34
N ALA A 179 -6.41 5.58 -2.06
CA ALA A 179 -5.05 5.76 -1.56
C ALA A 179 -5.01 6.73 -0.37
N LEU A 180 -5.78 7.83 -0.41
CA LEU A 180 -5.94 8.73 0.73
C LEU A 180 -6.58 8.05 1.93
N ALA A 181 -7.62 7.23 1.69
CA ALA A 181 -8.26 6.46 2.74
C ALA A 181 -7.26 5.53 3.42
N LEU A 182 -6.44 4.81 2.65
CA LEU A 182 -5.37 3.95 3.17
C LEU A 182 -4.36 4.73 4.01
N ALA A 183 -3.89 5.88 3.52
CA ALA A 183 -2.96 6.73 4.27
C ALA A 183 -3.52 7.16 5.62
N LEU A 184 -4.76 7.65 5.65
CA LEU A 184 -5.40 8.15 6.86
C LEU A 184 -5.72 7.01 7.84
N THR A 185 -6.18 5.86 7.36
CA THR A 185 -6.43 4.69 8.23
C THR A 185 -5.13 4.15 8.81
N ALA A 186 -4.05 4.11 8.01
CA ALA A 186 -2.72 3.70 8.46
C ALA A 186 -2.15 4.67 9.51
N LEU A 187 -2.30 5.99 9.33
CA LEU A 187 -1.91 6.98 10.34
C LEU A 187 -2.74 6.82 11.63
N ALA A 188 -4.06 6.66 11.54
CA ALA A 188 -4.90 6.43 12.71
C ALA A 188 -4.47 5.15 13.46
N LEU A 189 -4.14 4.09 12.73
CA LEU A 189 -3.59 2.86 13.30
C LEU A 189 -2.23 3.10 13.97
N ALA A 190 -1.32 3.86 13.35
CA ALA A 190 -0.03 4.21 13.93
C ALA A 190 -0.19 4.93 15.27
N VAL A 191 -1.07 5.93 15.34
CA VAL A 191 -1.36 6.68 16.57
C VAL A 191 -1.86 5.75 17.67
N LEU A 192 -2.81 4.86 17.34
CA LEU A 192 -3.36 3.89 18.27
C LEU A 192 -2.28 2.94 18.81
N LEU A 193 -1.39 2.47 17.93
CA LEU A 193 -0.29 1.58 18.27
C LEU A 193 0.78 2.26 19.14
N VAL A 194 1.11 3.54 18.87
CA VAL A 194 1.99 4.35 19.72
C VAL A 194 1.39 4.50 21.12
N GLY A 195 0.09 4.81 21.22
CA GLY A 195 -0.63 4.90 22.49
C GLY A 195 -0.59 3.61 23.32
N ARG A 196 -0.37 2.46 22.67
CA ARG A 196 -0.19 1.15 23.31
C ARG A 196 1.26 0.73 23.52
N GLY A 197 2.23 1.60 23.27
CA GLY A 197 3.66 1.29 23.37
C GLY A 197 4.16 0.33 22.28
N ARG A 198 3.40 0.12 21.20
CA ARG A 198 3.76 -0.78 20.08
C ARG A 198 4.52 0.00 19.00
N ARG A 199 5.68 0.57 19.35
CA ARG A 199 6.45 1.46 18.46
C ARG A 199 6.83 0.81 17.12
N LEU A 200 7.21 -0.46 17.15
CA LEU A 200 7.60 -1.20 15.93
C LEU A 200 6.40 -1.41 14.99
N ALA A 201 5.23 -1.76 15.52
CA ALA A 201 4.02 -1.88 14.72
C ALA A 201 3.55 -0.51 14.19
N ALA A 202 3.68 0.54 15.02
CA ALA A 202 3.38 1.90 14.59
C ALA A 202 4.28 2.36 13.45
N ALA A 203 5.58 2.02 13.47
CA ALA A 203 6.49 2.30 12.36
C ALA A 203 6.03 1.61 11.07
N GLY A 204 5.58 0.35 11.15
CA GLY A 204 4.96 -0.34 10.01
C GLY A 204 3.72 0.38 9.48
N ALA A 205 2.82 0.82 10.36
CA ALA A 205 1.65 1.61 9.94
C ALA A 205 2.03 2.96 9.28
N VAL A 206 3.08 3.64 9.78
CA VAL A 206 3.59 4.85 9.13
C VAL A 206 4.16 4.54 7.74
N LEU A 207 4.95 3.48 7.58
CA LEU A 207 5.45 3.08 6.25
C LEU A 207 4.29 2.80 5.28
N LEU A 208 3.23 2.13 5.74
CA LEU A 208 2.06 1.87 4.92
C LEU A 208 1.34 3.16 4.48
N SER A 209 1.35 4.20 5.31
CA SER A 209 0.82 5.51 4.90
C SER A 209 1.66 6.17 3.79
N LEU A 210 2.97 5.91 3.75
CA LEU A 210 3.85 6.43 2.70
C LEU A 210 3.66 5.71 1.37
N VAL A 211 3.19 4.45 1.39
CA VAL A 211 2.82 3.69 0.17
C VAL A 211 1.68 4.38 -0.59
N ALA A 212 0.86 5.20 0.07
CA ALA A 212 -0.19 5.95 -0.61
C ALA A 212 0.34 6.91 -1.68
N TRP A 213 1.57 7.43 -1.57
CA TRP A 213 2.14 8.35 -2.55
C TRP A 213 2.19 7.75 -3.97
N PRO A 214 2.94 6.65 -4.21
CA PRO A 214 2.98 6.03 -5.53
C PRO A 214 1.61 5.50 -5.97
N LEU A 215 0.72 5.13 -5.02
CA LEU A 215 -0.65 4.72 -5.34
C LEU A 215 -1.50 5.86 -5.89
N ILE A 216 -1.34 7.09 -5.38
CA ILE A 216 -2.02 8.28 -5.89
C ILE A 216 -1.65 8.51 -7.36
N ASP A 217 -0.36 8.49 -7.69
CA ASP A 217 0.10 8.70 -9.06
C ASP A 217 -0.37 7.57 -10.00
N THR A 218 -0.24 6.32 -9.56
CA THR A 218 -0.72 5.16 -10.34
C THR A 218 -2.22 5.23 -10.61
N SER A 219 -3.00 5.71 -9.64
CA SER A 219 -4.46 5.84 -9.76
C SER A 219 -4.84 6.99 -10.69
N ILE A 220 -4.10 8.11 -10.65
CA ILE A 220 -4.25 9.23 -11.58
C ILE A 220 -3.93 8.79 -13.00
N ASP A 221 -2.84 8.06 -13.21
CA ASP A 221 -2.44 7.54 -14.52
C ASP A 221 -3.51 6.62 -15.12
N ALA A 222 -4.26 5.89 -14.27
CA ALA A 222 -5.34 5.00 -14.69
C ALA A 222 -6.60 5.72 -15.20
N VAL A 223 -6.80 7.02 -14.89
CA VAL A 223 -7.95 7.81 -15.36
C VAL A 223 -7.93 8.04 -16.88
N ARG A 224 -6.83 7.69 -17.58
CA ARG A 224 -6.64 7.85 -19.02
C ARG A 224 -7.08 9.25 -19.49
N LEU A 225 -6.32 10.26 -19.09
CA LEU A 225 -6.55 11.63 -19.52
C LEU A 225 -6.01 11.86 -20.94
N PRO A 226 -6.55 12.83 -21.70
CA PRO A 226 -5.99 13.24 -22.98
C PRO A 226 -4.53 13.67 -22.78
N VAL A 227 -3.61 12.81 -23.21
CA VAL A 227 -2.17 13.09 -23.13
C VAL A 227 -1.83 14.13 -24.20
N PRO A 228 -0.99 15.14 -23.89
CA PRO A 228 -0.47 16.07 -24.90
C PRO A 228 0.56 15.34 -25.79
N THR A 229 0.11 14.49 -26.70
CA THR A 229 1.00 13.66 -27.54
C THR A 229 1.51 14.33 -28.81
N PHE A 230 1.25 15.62 -29.06
CA PHE A 230 1.47 16.19 -30.40
C PHE A 230 2.28 17.48 -30.52
N THR A 231 3.03 17.91 -29.50
CA THR A 231 3.83 19.16 -29.63
C THR A 231 5.29 19.08 -29.18
N GLU A 232 5.79 17.95 -28.69
CA GLU A 232 7.23 17.82 -28.41
C GLU A 232 7.83 16.58 -29.08
N ALA A 233 9.01 16.76 -29.66
CA ALA A 233 9.84 15.72 -30.27
C ALA A 233 10.45 14.75 -29.22
N GLY A 234 9.63 14.31 -28.25
CA GLY A 234 9.98 13.51 -27.08
C GLY A 234 9.21 12.20 -26.97
N VAL A 235 8.69 11.68 -28.09
CA VAL A 235 7.91 10.42 -28.19
C VAL A 235 8.68 9.18 -27.68
N LEU A 236 9.95 9.32 -27.33
CA LEU A 236 10.76 8.31 -26.66
C LEU A 236 10.34 7.99 -25.20
N TYR A 237 9.47 8.77 -24.56
CA TYR A 237 8.97 8.48 -23.21
C TYR A 237 7.60 7.79 -23.15
N ALA A 238 6.94 7.57 -24.30
CA ALA A 238 5.76 6.70 -24.40
C ALA A 238 6.14 5.21 -24.48
N VAL A 239 7.41 4.88 -24.21
CA VAL A 239 7.83 3.52 -23.91
C VAL A 239 7.33 3.21 -22.50
N THR A 240 6.16 2.60 -22.39
CA THR A 240 5.79 1.81 -21.21
C THR A 240 7.00 0.96 -20.85
N PRO A 241 7.50 0.96 -19.60
CA PRO A 241 8.69 0.20 -19.24
C PRO A 241 8.48 -1.25 -19.67
N THR A 242 9.13 -1.63 -20.77
CA THR A 242 9.09 -2.97 -21.32
C THR A 242 9.73 -3.90 -20.30
N ALA A 243 9.43 -5.20 -20.38
CA ALA A 243 9.94 -6.24 -19.48
C ALA A 243 11.50 -6.35 -19.42
N THR A 244 12.22 -5.46 -20.10
CA THR A 244 13.67 -5.37 -20.17
C THR A 244 14.25 -4.16 -19.42
N LEU A 245 13.42 -3.21 -18.97
CA LEU A 245 13.87 -2.04 -18.23
C LEU A 245 13.64 -2.20 -16.73
N PRO A 246 14.62 -1.85 -15.88
CA PRO A 246 14.47 -1.95 -14.44
C PRO A 246 13.33 -1.03 -13.96
N GLN A 247 12.53 -1.51 -13.00
CA GLN A 247 11.37 -0.81 -12.45
C GLN A 247 11.63 -0.35 -11.00
N PRO A 248 12.46 0.68 -10.77
CA PRO A 248 12.91 1.05 -9.43
C PRO A 248 11.77 1.59 -8.55
N VAL A 249 10.85 2.39 -9.09
CA VAL A 249 9.75 2.98 -8.32
C VAL A 249 8.76 1.91 -7.84
N PRO A 250 8.25 1.01 -8.71
CA PRO A 250 7.43 -0.12 -8.26
C PRO A 250 8.16 -1.04 -7.27
N ALA A 251 9.43 -1.35 -7.50
CA ALA A 251 10.21 -2.20 -6.61
C ALA A 251 10.37 -1.59 -5.20
N LEU A 252 10.60 -0.27 -5.11
CA LEU A 252 10.67 0.44 -3.85
C LEU A 252 9.31 0.47 -3.14
N ALA A 253 8.21 0.73 -3.86
CA ALA A 253 6.87 0.72 -3.29
C ALA A 253 6.55 -0.63 -2.65
N VAL A 254 6.78 -1.72 -3.39
CA VAL A 254 6.61 -3.10 -2.93
C VAL A 254 7.50 -3.41 -1.72
N LEU A 255 8.76 -2.99 -1.75
CA LEU A 255 9.67 -3.18 -0.63
C LEU A 255 9.19 -2.47 0.63
N VAL A 256 8.75 -1.21 0.51
CA VAL A 256 8.21 -0.42 1.62
C VAL A 256 6.93 -1.05 2.17
N GLU A 257 6.03 -1.51 1.30
CA GLU A 257 4.78 -2.16 1.67
C GLU A 257 5.01 -3.48 2.44
N LEU A 258 5.84 -4.37 1.90
CA LEU A 258 6.15 -5.64 2.56
C LEU A 258 6.93 -5.43 3.88
N THR A 259 7.79 -4.41 3.93
CA THR A 259 8.44 -3.98 5.18
C THR A 259 7.43 -3.47 6.19
N ALA A 260 6.41 -2.72 5.76
CA ALA A 260 5.32 -2.27 6.61
C ALA A 260 4.58 -3.45 7.25
N TYR A 261 4.24 -4.48 6.45
CA TYR A 261 3.60 -5.69 6.96
C TYR A 261 4.49 -6.48 7.93
N LEU A 262 5.78 -6.64 7.62
CA LEU A 262 6.75 -7.27 8.51
C LEU A 262 6.81 -6.57 9.87
N LEU A 263 6.93 -5.24 9.88
CA LEU A 263 6.98 -4.44 11.11
C LEU A 263 5.66 -4.51 11.89
N LEU A 264 4.52 -4.39 11.20
CA LEU A 264 3.20 -4.52 11.83
C LEU A 264 3.07 -5.87 12.55
N VAL A 265 3.33 -6.97 11.85
CA VAL A 265 3.17 -8.33 12.40
C VAL A 265 4.18 -8.60 13.51
N ALA A 266 5.46 -8.27 13.30
CA ALA A 266 6.50 -8.47 14.31
C ALA A 266 6.23 -7.64 15.57
N GLY A 267 5.76 -6.39 15.41
CA GLY A 267 5.47 -5.49 16.52
C GLY A 267 4.23 -5.90 17.32
N LEU A 268 3.22 -6.47 16.66
CA LEU A 268 1.99 -6.96 17.29
C LEU A 268 2.20 -8.32 17.98
N ALA A 269 3.00 -9.22 17.40
CA ALA A 269 3.29 -10.54 17.97
C ALA A 269 4.48 -10.56 18.95
N GLY A 270 5.37 -9.56 18.92
CA GLY A 270 6.54 -9.45 19.79
C GLY A 270 6.24 -9.02 21.23
N ALA A 271 5.01 -8.58 21.47
CA ALA A 271 4.48 -8.02 22.70
C ALA A 271 4.74 -8.77 24.01
N GLY A 272 4.80 -10.10 23.97
CA GLY A 272 4.75 -10.95 25.16
C GLY A 272 6.09 -11.17 25.89
N ARG A 273 7.22 -10.65 25.37
CA ARG A 273 8.55 -10.87 25.98
C ARG A 273 9.00 -9.80 26.97
N GLY A 274 8.21 -8.73 27.15
CA GLY A 274 8.60 -7.57 27.97
C GLY A 274 8.01 -7.55 29.39
N ALA A 275 7.25 -8.57 29.81
CA ALA A 275 6.83 -8.66 31.20
C ALA A 275 8.03 -9.16 32.02
N PRO A 276 8.62 -8.35 32.94
CA PRO A 276 9.60 -8.87 33.88
C PRO A 276 8.93 -10.03 34.63
N ALA A 277 9.66 -11.16 34.76
CA ALA A 277 9.23 -12.24 35.61
C ALA A 277 8.91 -11.64 36.99
N ALA A 278 7.67 -11.80 37.44
CA ALA A 278 7.32 -11.43 38.80
C ALA A 278 8.34 -12.09 39.74
N PRO A 279 8.92 -11.37 40.71
CA PRO A 279 9.85 -11.97 41.65
C PRO A 279 9.14 -13.15 42.32
N ALA A 280 9.80 -14.32 42.31
CA ALA A 280 9.29 -15.50 42.99
C ALA A 280 8.93 -15.13 44.44
N PRO A 281 7.82 -15.64 45.00
CA PRO A 281 7.53 -15.41 46.40
C PRO A 281 8.73 -15.90 47.20
N ALA A 282 9.35 -14.99 47.96
CA ALA A 282 10.43 -15.32 48.86
C ALA A 282 9.90 -16.41 49.79
N ALA A 283 10.51 -17.59 49.75
CA ALA A 283 10.32 -18.60 50.78
C ALA A 283 10.72 -17.93 52.10
N GLY A 284 9.74 -17.68 52.96
CA GLY A 284 9.99 -17.17 54.31
C GLY A 284 10.82 -18.18 55.10
N PRO A 285 11.69 -17.72 56.02
CA PRO A 285 12.46 -18.61 56.87
C PRO A 285 11.59 -19.19 57.98
N GLY A 286 11.66 -20.52 58.16
CA GLY A 286 11.35 -21.24 59.41
C GLY A 286 9.92 -21.71 59.56
#